data_AF-A0A1E4GR59-F1
#
_entry.id   AF-A0A1E4GR59-F1
#
_cell.length_a   1.000
_cell.length_b   1.000
_cell.length_c   1.000
_cell.angle_alpha   90.00
_cell.angle_beta   90.00
_cell.angle_gamma   90.00
#
_symmetry.space_group_name_H-M   'P 1'
#
loop_
_entity.id
_entity.type
_entity.pdbx_description
1 polymer ?
#
loop_
_entity_poly.entity_id
_entity_poly.type
_entity_poly.pdbx_seq_one_letter_code
_entity_poly.pdbx_strand_id
1 'polypeptide(L)'
;MEDVRPARRAESIPATLWAIALLALAPFPVTALLFAYGPPDVSRPALTTLLVCSTAVLSFLGGVRWGLETREPRPRWMRQAFSALCAVAAWVILLARGAAPDSWIIGGFLAAFLLQWLFDHHAPDAPSRYPALSTAVTVSACISLGLALETAMRV
;
A
#
# COMPACT_ATOMS: atom_id res chain seq x y z
N MET A 1 25.10 0.47 -35.48
CA MET A 1 23.66 0.19 -35.55
C MET A 1 23.11 0.44 -34.16
N GLU A 2 22.52 1.61 -33.97
CA GLU A 2 21.82 1.97 -32.73
C GLU A 2 20.55 1.14 -32.63
N ASP A 3 20.45 0.29 -31.61
CA ASP A 3 19.18 -0.31 -31.20
C ASP A 3 18.26 0.80 -30.68
N VAL A 4 17.53 1.43 -31.60
CA VAL A 4 16.39 2.29 -31.26
C VAL A 4 15.31 1.36 -30.70
N ARG A 5 15.39 1.06 -29.40
CA ARG A 5 14.28 0.44 -28.67
C ARG A 5 13.07 1.35 -28.86
N PRO A 6 11.97 0.88 -29.48
CA PRO A 6 10.80 1.72 -29.67
C PRO A 6 10.35 2.24 -28.31
N ALA A 7 10.11 3.56 -28.22
CA ALA A 7 9.57 4.18 -27.03
C ALA A 7 8.38 3.35 -26.55
N ARG A 8 8.52 2.72 -25.37
CA ARG A 8 7.55 1.77 -24.80
C ARG A 8 6.21 2.50 -24.74
N ARG A 9 5.31 2.24 -25.72
CA ARG A 9 3.98 2.86 -25.79
C ARG A 9 3.34 2.70 -24.41
N ALA A 10 2.82 3.79 -23.86
CA ALA A 10 2.00 3.76 -22.66
C ALA A 10 0.75 2.94 -22.98
N GLU A 11 0.85 1.64 -22.76
CA GLU A 11 -0.23 0.69 -23.00
C GLU A 11 -1.28 0.97 -21.92
N SER A 12 -2.45 1.45 -22.35
CA SER A 12 -3.55 1.80 -21.46
C SER A 12 -3.92 0.61 -20.59
N ILE A 13 -3.97 0.80 -19.27
CA ILE A 13 -4.38 -0.23 -18.32
C ILE A 13 -5.83 -0.65 -18.66
N PRO A 14 -6.11 -1.95 -18.89
CA PRO A 14 -7.46 -2.44 -19.14
C PRO A 14 -8.45 -1.98 -18.06
N ALA A 15 -9.64 -1.56 -18.46
CA ALA A 15 -10.68 -1.07 -17.54
C ALA A 15 -11.02 -2.07 -16.42
N THR A 16 -10.95 -3.38 -16.72
CA THR A 16 -11.16 -4.45 -15.73
C THR A 16 -10.14 -4.40 -14.59
N LEU A 17 -8.87 -4.08 -14.86
CA LEU A 17 -7.85 -3.95 -13.81
C LEU A 17 -8.10 -2.73 -12.93
N TRP A 18 -8.61 -1.64 -13.51
CA TRP A 18 -9.05 -0.48 -12.75
C TRP A 18 -10.27 -0.77 -11.88
N ALA A 19 -11.25 -1.53 -12.38
CA ALA A 19 -12.40 -1.93 -11.59
C ALA A 19 -12.00 -2.78 -10.37
N ILE A 20 -11.10 -3.75 -10.56
CA ILE A 20 -10.56 -4.58 -9.47
C ILE A 20 -9.76 -3.71 -8.48
N ALA A 21 -8.92 -2.80 -8.98
CA ALA A 21 -8.15 -1.89 -8.14
C ALA A 21 -9.06 -0.98 -7.31
N LEU A 22 -10.08 -0.37 -7.93
CA LEU A 22 -11.06 0.47 -7.23
C LEU A 22 -11.84 -0.30 -6.19
N LEU A 23 -12.25 -1.54 -6.49
CA LEU A 23 -12.93 -2.40 -5.53
C LEU A 23 -12.02 -2.76 -4.34
N ALA A 24 -10.75 -3.05 -4.61
CA ALA A 24 -9.76 -3.30 -3.57
C ALA A 24 -9.42 -2.05 -2.73
N LEU A 25 -9.59 -0.86 -3.33
CA LEU A 25 -9.34 0.43 -2.69
C LEU A 25 -10.51 0.92 -1.85
N ALA A 26 -11.74 0.59 -2.25
CA ALA A 26 -12.98 1.06 -1.61
C ALA A 26 -13.02 0.93 -0.08
N PRO A 27 -12.47 -0.13 0.56
CA PRO A 27 -12.45 -0.24 2.01
C PRO A 27 -11.71 0.90 2.71
N PHE A 28 -10.66 1.47 2.12
CA PHE A 28 -9.85 2.53 2.76
C PHE A 28 -10.65 3.80 3.04
N PRO A 29 -11.23 4.49 2.04
CA PRO A 29 -12.00 5.71 2.29
C PRO A 29 -13.25 5.42 3.12
N VAL A 30 -13.92 4.29 2.88
CA VAL A 30 -15.13 3.92 3.63
C VAL A 30 -14.83 3.76 5.12
N THR A 31 -13.82 2.96 5.47
CA THR A 31 -13.48 2.71 6.87
C THR A 31 -12.85 3.92 7.56
N ALA A 32 -12.09 4.75 6.85
CA ALA A 32 -11.58 6.01 7.39
C ALA A 32 -12.70 7.01 7.70
N LEU A 33 -13.69 7.16 6.80
CA LEU A 33 -14.84 8.02 7.05
C LEU A 33 -15.71 7.51 8.21
N LEU A 34 -15.93 6.20 8.30
CA LEU A 34 -16.65 5.59 9.42
C LEU A 34 -15.90 5.73 10.75
N PHE A 35 -14.57 5.70 10.75
CA PHE A 35 -13.78 5.97 11.94
C PHE A 35 -13.89 7.45 12.37
N ALA A 36 -13.79 8.37 11.41
CA ALA A 36 -13.77 9.81 11.66
C ALA A 36 -15.14 10.41 12.04
N TYR A 37 -16.21 9.94 11.40
CA TYR A 37 -17.54 10.55 11.50
C TYR A 37 -18.64 9.57 11.91
N GLY A 38 -18.33 8.27 12.03
CA GLY A 38 -19.29 7.27 12.44
C GLY A 38 -19.62 7.33 13.93
N PRO A 39 -20.73 6.70 14.33
CA PRO A 39 -21.10 6.62 15.74
C PRO A 39 -20.08 5.76 16.54
N PRO A 40 -20.02 5.92 17.88
CA PRO A 40 -18.97 5.33 18.71
C PRO A 40 -18.86 3.80 18.63
N ASP A 41 -19.99 3.14 18.40
CA ASP A 41 -20.10 1.68 18.23
C ASP A 41 -19.49 1.19 16.91
N VAL A 42 -19.45 2.03 15.87
CA VAL A 42 -18.90 1.69 14.55
C VAL A 42 -17.47 2.21 14.37
N SER A 43 -17.10 3.30 15.02
CA SER A 43 -15.80 3.95 14.84
C SER A 43 -14.62 3.00 15.16
N ARG A 44 -14.60 2.35 16.33
CA ARG A 44 -13.52 1.40 16.70
C ARG A 44 -13.41 0.18 15.77
N PRO A 45 -14.52 -0.50 15.41
CA PRO A 45 -14.49 -1.53 14.37
C PRO A 45 -13.95 -1.02 13.04
N ALA A 46 -14.36 0.18 12.61
CA ALA A 46 -13.90 0.77 11.34
C ALA A 46 -12.38 1.00 11.33
N LEU A 47 -11.79 1.52 12.41
CA LEU A 47 -10.33 1.61 12.53
C LEU A 47 -9.67 0.23 12.42
N THR A 48 -10.25 -0.79 13.07
CA THR A 48 -9.72 -2.15 13.00
C THR A 48 -9.70 -2.66 11.55
N THR A 49 -10.80 -2.48 10.82
CA THR A 49 -10.89 -2.85 9.41
C THR A 49 -9.88 -2.09 8.56
N LEU A 50 -9.72 -0.78 8.77
CA LEU A 50 -8.74 0.05 8.06
C LEU A 50 -7.31 -0.49 8.22
N LEU A 51 -6.91 -0.83 9.45
CA LEU A 51 -5.60 -1.37 9.75
C LEU A 51 -5.40 -2.77 9.15
N VAL A 52 -6.41 -3.64 9.22
CA VAL A 52 -6.36 -4.98 8.59
C VAL A 52 -6.25 -4.87 7.07
N CYS A 53 -7.03 -4.00 6.43
CA CYS A 53 -6.91 -3.71 5.00
C CYS A 53 -5.52 -3.17 4.65
N SER A 54 -4.95 -2.30 5.48
CA SER A 54 -3.59 -1.79 5.31
C SER A 54 -2.56 -2.91 5.34
N THR A 55 -2.65 -3.82 6.31
CA THR A 55 -1.78 -5.00 6.39
C THR A 55 -1.91 -5.91 5.17
N ALA A 56 -3.14 -6.20 4.75
CA ALA A 56 -3.40 -7.05 3.60
C ALA A 56 -2.79 -6.46 2.32
N VAL A 57 -2.96 -5.15 2.10
CA VAL A 57 -2.43 -4.47 0.90
C VAL A 57 -0.91 -4.38 0.92
N LEU A 58 -0.28 -4.00 2.03
CA LEU A 58 1.19 -3.98 2.13
C LEU A 58 1.78 -5.39 1.93
N SER A 59 1.14 -6.42 2.50
CA SER A 59 1.54 -7.82 2.29
C SER A 59 1.40 -8.23 0.83
N PHE A 60 0.31 -7.84 0.17
CA PHE A 60 0.09 -8.11 -1.24
C PHE A 60 1.13 -7.42 -2.12
N LEU A 61 1.39 -6.13 -1.91
CA LEU A 61 2.40 -5.38 -2.67
C LEU A 61 3.80 -5.98 -2.49
N GLY A 62 4.16 -6.34 -1.26
CA GLY A 62 5.40 -7.07 -0.96
C GLY A 62 5.48 -8.43 -1.66
N GLY A 63 4.36 -9.17 -1.74
CA GLY A 63 4.27 -10.45 -2.43
C GLY A 63 4.37 -10.34 -3.95
N VAL A 64 3.68 -9.36 -4.57
CA VAL A 64 3.75 -9.12 -6.02
C VAL A 64 5.17 -8.79 -6.44
N ARG A 65 5.85 -7.92 -5.69
CA ARG A 65 7.22 -7.52 -6.00
C ARG A 65 8.24 -8.64 -5.76
N TRP A 66 8.04 -9.48 -4.75
CA TRP A 66 8.81 -10.73 -4.62
C TRP A 66 8.63 -11.58 -5.89
N GLY A 67 7.39 -11.83 -6.30
CA GLY A 67 7.07 -12.63 -7.48
C GLY A 67 7.65 -12.08 -8.79
N LEU A 68 7.70 -10.76 -8.95
CA LEU A 68 8.33 -10.10 -10.10
C LEU A 68 9.86 -10.29 -10.08
N GLU A 69 10.52 -10.15 -8.93
CA GLU A 69 11.97 -10.27 -8.82
C GLU A 69 12.46 -11.71 -9.02
N THR A 70 11.71 -12.73 -8.57
CA THR A 70 12.07 -14.15 -8.79
C THR A 70 12.08 -14.54 -10.27
N ARG A 71 11.38 -13.80 -11.13
CA ARG A 71 11.36 -14.06 -12.57
C ARG A 71 12.60 -13.53 -13.29
N GLU A 72 13.41 -12.70 -12.63
CA GLU A 72 14.57 -12.11 -13.29
C GLU A 72 15.81 -13.00 -13.31
N PRO A 73 16.58 -12.99 -14.41
CA PRO A 73 17.75 -13.87 -14.57
C PRO A 73 18.86 -13.63 -13.55
N ARG A 74 18.90 -12.45 -12.93
CA ARG A 74 19.85 -12.04 -11.89
C ARG A 74 19.09 -11.37 -10.73
N PRO A 75 18.49 -12.14 -9.82
CA PRO A 75 17.69 -11.59 -8.72
C PRO A 75 18.57 -10.74 -7.80
N ARG A 76 18.18 -9.50 -7.56
CA ARG A 76 18.86 -8.60 -6.62
C ARG A 76 18.32 -8.86 -5.22
N TRP A 77 19.01 -9.71 -4.47
CA TRP A 77 18.58 -10.18 -3.14
C TRP A 77 18.16 -9.04 -2.18
N MET A 78 18.81 -7.87 -2.22
CA MET A 78 18.46 -6.71 -1.39
C MET A 78 17.06 -6.15 -1.71
N ARG A 79 16.65 -6.12 -2.99
CA ARG A 79 15.29 -5.68 -3.38
C ARG A 79 14.24 -6.69 -2.93
N GLN A 80 14.59 -7.97 -2.94
CA GLN A 80 13.73 -9.06 -2.53
C GLN A 80 13.52 -9.07 -1.02
N ALA A 81 14.61 -8.89 -0.25
CA ALA A 81 14.58 -8.76 1.20
C ALA A 81 13.76 -7.54 1.64
N PHE A 82 13.90 -6.40 0.96
CA PHE A 82 13.12 -5.20 1.25
C PHE A 82 11.62 -5.41 1.02
N SER A 83 11.25 -6.14 -0.05
CA SER A 83 9.85 -6.46 -0.35
C SER A 83 9.20 -7.34 0.72
N ALA A 84 9.93 -8.36 1.19
CA ALA A 84 9.51 -9.19 2.31
C ALA A 84 9.43 -8.38 3.61
N LEU A 85 10.37 -7.45 3.82
CA LEU A 85 10.41 -6.58 4.99
C LEU A 85 9.18 -5.67 5.07
N CYS A 86 8.68 -5.11 3.96
CA CYS A 86 7.45 -4.32 3.97
C CYS A 86 6.23 -5.12 4.43
N ALA A 87 6.10 -6.38 3.97
CA ALA A 87 5.03 -7.26 4.40
C ALA A 87 5.15 -7.60 5.90
N VAL A 88 6.36 -7.94 6.36
CA VAL A 88 6.63 -8.22 7.78
C VAL A 88 6.37 -6.99 8.64
N ALA A 89 6.82 -5.81 8.22
CA ALA A 89 6.60 -4.55 8.93
C ALA A 89 5.10 -4.27 9.12
N ALA A 90 4.28 -4.51 8.09
CA ALA A 90 2.83 -4.33 8.19
C ALA A 90 2.21 -5.21 9.29
N TRP A 91 2.62 -6.48 9.38
CA TRP A 91 2.19 -7.37 10.45
C TRP A 91 2.70 -6.94 11.82
N VAL A 92 3.98 -6.54 11.92
CA VAL A 92 4.56 -6.04 13.19
C VAL A 92 3.81 -4.81 13.69
N ILE A 93 3.52 -3.84 12.81
CA ILE A 93 2.75 -2.65 13.16
C ILE A 93 1.33 -3.04 13.61
N LEU A 94 0.66 -3.97 12.91
CA LEU A 94 -0.66 -4.44 13.32
C LEU A 94 -0.63 -5.15 14.69
N LEU A 95 0.37 -6.00 14.94
CA LEU A 95 0.52 -6.74 16.19
C LEU A 95 0.93 -5.86 17.37
N ALA A 96 1.54 -4.70 17.11
CA ALA A 96 1.82 -3.69 18.13
C ALA A 96 0.55 -2.97 18.63
N ARG A 97 -0.61 -3.22 18.02
CA ARG A 97 -1.88 -2.63 18.44
C ARG A 97 -2.21 -3.05 19.88
N GLY A 98 -2.60 -2.07 20.68
CA GLY A 98 -2.84 -2.24 22.12
C GLY A 98 -1.59 -2.11 22.99
N ALA A 99 -0.38 -2.19 22.40
CA ALA A 99 0.87 -1.87 23.09
C ALA A 99 1.36 -0.43 22.83
N ALA A 100 0.84 0.23 21.78
CA ALA A 100 1.15 1.62 21.45
C ALA A 100 -0.13 2.43 21.14
N PRO A 101 -0.10 3.78 21.22
CA PRO A 101 -1.23 4.64 20.87
C PRO A 101 -1.66 4.45 19.41
N ASP A 102 -2.97 4.57 19.14
CA ASP A 102 -3.51 4.40 17.78
C ASP A 102 -2.87 5.36 16.76
N SER A 103 -2.50 6.57 17.17
CA SER A 103 -1.78 7.54 16.32
C SER A 103 -0.40 7.03 15.86
N TRP A 104 0.31 6.29 16.71
CA TRP A 104 1.59 5.68 16.35
C TRP A 104 1.40 4.51 15.39
N ILE A 105 0.36 3.70 15.60
CA ILE A 105 0.04 2.57 14.71
C ILE A 105 -0.35 3.09 13.32
N ILE A 106 -1.26 4.07 13.25
CA ILE A 106 -1.69 4.69 11.99
C ILE A 106 -0.51 5.37 11.30
N GLY A 107 0.29 6.15 12.04
CA GLY A 107 1.50 6.79 11.52
C GLY A 107 2.52 5.79 10.98
N GLY A 108 2.68 4.65 11.66
CA GLY A 108 3.53 3.54 11.20
C GLY A 108 3.07 2.97 9.86
N PHE A 109 1.78 2.71 9.68
CA PHE A 109 1.22 2.27 8.39
C PHE A 109 1.40 3.31 7.29
N LEU A 110 1.16 4.59 7.60
CA LEU A 110 1.34 5.68 6.65
C LEU A 110 2.80 5.78 6.18
N ALA A 111 3.75 5.69 7.11
CA ALA A 111 5.17 5.64 6.79
C ALA A 111 5.53 4.40 5.96
N ALA A 112 5.01 3.23 6.31
CA ALA A 112 5.27 1.99 5.56
C ALA A 112 4.79 2.07 4.10
N PHE A 113 3.59 2.61 3.86
CA PHE A 113 3.06 2.84 2.51
C PHE A 113 3.92 3.82 1.70
N LEU A 114 4.36 4.92 2.30
CA LEU A 114 5.22 5.91 1.64
C LEU A 114 6.60 5.35 1.32
N LEU A 115 7.23 4.65 2.26
CA LEU A 115 8.52 3.99 2.03
C LEU A 115 8.39 2.97 0.91
N GLN A 116 7.39 2.08 0.98
CA GLN A 116 7.19 1.08 -0.06
C GLN A 116 7.00 1.72 -1.45
N TRP A 117 6.18 2.77 -1.53
CA TRP A 117 5.94 3.50 -2.77
C TRP A 117 7.20 4.15 -3.34
N LEU A 118 8.02 4.77 -2.48
CA LEU A 118 9.30 5.36 -2.87
C LEU A 118 10.24 4.30 -3.45
N PHE A 119 10.34 3.14 -2.78
CA PHE A 119 11.12 2.01 -3.26
C PHE A 119 10.56 1.39 -4.55
N ASP A 120 9.24 1.42 -4.76
CA ASP A 120 8.58 1.00 -6.00
C ASP A 120 8.88 1.97 -7.17
N HIS A 121 9.02 3.27 -6.91
CA HIS A 121 9.32 4.28 -7.94
C HIS A 121 10.79 4.33 -8.35
N HIS A 122 11.72 4.05 -7.43
CA HIS A 122 13.15 4.01 -7.74
C HIS A 122 13.61 2.72 -8.44
N ALA A 123 12.69 1.81 -8.78
CA ALA A 123 12.94 0.56 -9.48
C ALA A 123 13.03 0.78 -11.01
N PRO A 124 14.22 0.71 -11.65
CA PRO A 124 14.37 1.05 -13.07
C PRO A 124 13.69 0.06 -14.04
N ASP A 125 13.31 -1.14 -13.58
CA ASP A 125 12.90 -2.27 -14.43
C ASP A 125 11.45 -2.72 -14.20
N ALA A 126 10.61 -1.94 -13.52
CA ALA A 126 9.23 -2.34 -13.27
C ALA A 126 8.41 -2.42 -14.58
N PRO A 127 7.49 -3.40 -14.73
CA PRO A 127 6.52 -3.42 -15.82
C PRO A 127 5.74 -2.10 -15.85
N SER A 128 5.52 -1.50 -17.02
CA SER A 128 4.98 -0.14 -17.18
C SER A 128 3.63 0.13 -16.48
N ARG A 129 2.89 -0.93 -16.11
CA ARG A 129 1.56 -0.84 -15.46
C ARG A 129 1.62 -0.88 -13.93
N TYR A 130 2.67 -1.46 -13.36
CA TYR A 130 2.78 -1.68 -11.91
C TYR A 130 2.93 -0.36 -11.10
N PRO A 131 3.78 0.61 -11.52
CA PRO A 131 3.94 1.88 -10.78
C PRO A 131 2.67 2.75 -10.72
N ALA A 132 1.85 2.70 -11.78
CA ALA A 132 0.60 3.48 -11.83
C ALA A 132 -0.45 2.93 -10.86
N LEU A 133 -0.62 1.61 -10.81
CA LEU A 133 -1.55 0.94 -9.89
C LEU A 133 -1.07 1.06 -8.45
N SER A 134 0.23 0.87 -8.18
CA SER A 134 0.77 1.04 -6.83
C SER A 134 0.61 2.48 -6.33
N THR A 135 0.79 3.49 -7.19
CA THR A 135 0.56 4.90 -6.82
C THR A 135 -0.89 5.16 -6.45
N ALA A 136 -1.85 4.71 -7.27
CA ALA A 136 -3.27 4.90 -6.96
C ALA A 136 -3.64 4.25 -5.61
N VAL A 137 -3.08 3.05 -5.34
CA VAL A 137 -3.29 2.33 -4.09
C VAL A 137 -2.69 3.08 -2.90
N THR A 138 -1.42 3.47 -2.98
CA THR A 138 -0.73 4.21 -1.94
C THR A 138 -1.42 5.54 -1.65
N VAL A 139 -1.81 6.30 -2.67
CA VAL A 139 -2.48 7.59 -2.48
C VAL A 139 -3.79 7.43 -1.73
N SER A 140 -4.63 6.47 -2.13
CA SER A 140 -5.88 6.21 -1.41
C SER A 140 -5.61 5.81 0.05
N ALA A 141 -4.65 4.91 0.27
CA ALA A 141 -4.30 4.45 1.62
C ALA A 141 -3.77 5.61 2.48
N CYS A 142 -2.86 6.43 1.96
CA CYS A 142 -2.28 7.56 2.67
C CYS A 142 -3.30 8.65 2.99
N ILE A 143 -4.23 8.97 2.08
CA ILE A 143 -5.31 9.93 2.35
C ILE A 143 -6.22 9.40 3.47
N SER A 144 -6.64 8.14 3.37
CA SER A 144 -7.50 7.51 4.37
C SER A 144 -6.82 7.38 5.75
N LEU A 145 -5.55 6.97 5.77
CA LEU A 145 -4.77 6.89 7.00
C LEU A 145 -4.46 8.28 7.56
N GLY A 146 -4.27 9.31 6.72
CA GLY A 146 -4.08 10.69 7.15
C GLY A 146 -5.30 11.25 7.87
N LEU A 147 -6.50 11.03 7.31
CA LEU A 147 -7.77 11.38 7.96
C LEU A 147 -7.94 10.64 9.30
N ALA A 148 -7.65 9.33 9.32
CA ALA A 148 -7.70 8.54 10.54
C ALA A 148 -6.68 9.04 11.58
N LEU A 149 -5.48 9.43 11.16
CA LEU A 149 -4.44 9.95 12.04
C LEU A 149 -4.88 11.27 12.68
N GLU A 150 -5.41 12.19 11.87
CA GLU A 150 -5.95 13.46 12.38
C GLU A 150 -7.06 13.23 13.40
N THR A 151 -7.96 12.28 13.13
CA THR A 151 -9.04 11.90 14.06
C THR A 151 -8.46 11.33 15.36
N ALA A 152 -7.51 10.40 15.27
CA ALA A 152 -6.91 9.75 16.43
C ALA A 152 -6.08 10.70 17.30
N MET A 153 -5.60 11.81 16.76
CA MET A 153 -4.87 12.84 17.51
C MET A 153 -5.80 13.85 18.22
N ARG A 154 -7.09 13.88 17.87
CA ARG A 154 -8.09 14.78 18.46
C ARG A 154 -8.84 14.16 19.64
N VAL A 155 -8.69 12.85 19.85
CA VAL A 155 -9.29 12.07 20.94
C VAL A 155 -8.30 11.98 22.10
#